data_AF-A0A6N9J1C7-F1
#
_entry.id   AF-A0A6N9J1C7-F1
#
_cell.length_a   1.000
_cell.length_b   1.000
_cell.length_c   1.000
_cell.angle_alpha   90.00
_cell.angle_beta   90.00
_cell.angle_gamma   90.00
#
_symmetry.space_group_name_H-M   'P 1'
#
loop_
_entity.id
_entity.type
_entity.pdbx_description
1 polymer ?
#
loop_
_entity_poly.entity_id
_entity_poly.type
_entity_poly.pdbx_seq_one_letter_code
_entity_poly.pdbx_strand_id
1 'polypeptide(L)'
;MEPTIIQKITSSPSLVWVVAAIGFYIPNIFLGLFMAFMKKTAEILKVHRILFYTLAFCLVYYLIMNQTHDENGVLDYLVCLYCITLVPFSKRWDVLIHAFISAMGLILLPLLIVMRI
;
A
#
# COMPACT_ATOMS: atom_id res chain seq x y z
N MET A 1 -30.26 -11.94 10.65
CA MET A 1 -29.26 -11.32 11.54
C MET A 1 -28.39 -10.45 10.65
N GLU A 2 -28.20 -9.18 10.97
CA GLU A 2 -27.24 -8.37 10.21
C GLU A 2 -25.83 -8.95 10.39
N PRO A 3 -25.02 -9.04 9.32
CA PRO A 3 -23.66 -9.52 9.43
C PRO A 3 -22.86 -8.58 10.34
N THR A 4 -22.06 -9.17 11.23
CA THR A 4 -21.14 -8.38 12.05
C THR A 4 -20.14 -7.65 11.16
N ILE A 5 -19.58 -6.54 11.66
CA ILE A 5 -18.56 -5.76 10.94
C ILE A 5 -17.41 -6.65 10.46
N ILE A 6 -16.98 -7.60 11.30
CA ILE A 6 -15.94 -8.58 10.96
C ILE A 6 -16.38 -9.44 9.79
N GLN A 7 -17.62 -9.92 9.79
CA GLN A 7 -18.15 -10.77 8.72
C GLN A 7 -18.16 -10.03 7.38
N LYS A 8 -18.63 -8.77 7.35
CA LYS A 8 -18.59 -7.92 6.15
C LYS A 8 -17.18 -7.74 5.59
N ILE A 9 -16.21 -7.44 6.47
CA ILE A 9 -14.80 -7.27 6.07
C ILE A 9 -14.24 -8.58 5.50
N THR A 10 -14.39 -9.69 6.24
CA THR A 10 -13.83 -10.99 5.84
C THR A 10 -14.46 -11.59 4.59
N SER A 11 -15.70 -11.20 4.26
CA SER A 11 -16.36 -11.61 3.02
C SER A 11 -15.95 -10.80 1.79
N SER A 12 -15.26 -9.65 1.96
CA SER A 12 -14.89 -8.81 0.83
C SER A 12 -13.81 -9.47 -0.03
N PRO A 13 -14.06 -9.67 -1.34
CA PRO A 13 -13.07 -10.24 -2.26
C PRO A 13 -11.81 -9.37 -2.43
N SER A 14 -11.91 -8.07 -2.13
CA SER A 14 -10.82 -7.11 -2.28
C SER A 14 -9.86 -7.09 -1.07
N LEU A 15 -10.26 -7.66 0.07
CA LEU A 15 -9.49 -7.68 1.32
C LEU A 15 -8.09 -8.28 1.16
N VAL A 16 -7.98 -9.41 0.44
CA VAL A 16 -6.71 -10.12 0.25
C VAL A 16 -5.66 -9.22 -0.40
N TRP A 17 -6.08 -8.34 -1.30
CA TRP A 17 -5.19 -7.43 -2.01
C TRP A 17 -4.68 -6.31 -1.10
N VAL A 18 -5.51 -5.80 -0.20
CA VAL A 18 -5.09 -4.78 0.78
C VAL A 18 -4.15 -5.38 1.82
N VAL A 19 -4.47 -6.57 2.35
CA VAL A 19 -3.61 -7.26 3.32
C VAL A 19 -2.26 -7.61 2.71
N ALA A 20 -2.25 -8.13 1.48
CA ALA A 20 -1.01 -8.37 0.73
C ALA A 20 -0.23 -7.07 0.49
N ALA A 21 -0.90 -6.00 0.08
CA ALA A 21 -0.28 -4.68 -0.11
C ALA A 21 0.43 -4.22 1.17
N ILE A 22 -0.24 -4.25 2.32
CA ILE A 22 0.35 -3.92 3.64
C ILE A 22 1.57 -4.81 3.91
N GLY A 23 1.43 -6.13 3.69
CA GLY A 23 2.49 -7.11 3.87
C GLY A 23 3.74 -6.85 3.03
N PHE A 24 3.61 -6.35 1.81
CA PHE A 24 4.75 -5.93 0.98
C PHE A 24 5.24 -4.52 1.30
N TYR A 25 4.35 -3.63 1.73
CA TYR A 25 4.67 -2.24 2.04
C TYR A 25 5.62 -2.15 3.25
N ILE A 26 5.33 -2.88 4.32
CA ILE A 26 6.13 -2.89 5.56
C ILE A 26 7.62 -3.19 5.30
N PRO A 27 7.99 -4.36 4.73
CA PRO A 27 9.39 -4.65 4.45
C PRO A 27 9.98 -3.66 3.44
N ASN A 28 9.18 -3.10 2.54
CA ASN A 28 9.64 -2.11 1.58
C ASN A 28 10.10 -0.79 2.26
N ILE A 29 9.35 -0.30 3.24
CA ILE A 29 9.75 0.87 4.06
C ILE A 29 11.05 0.58 4.79
N PHE A 30 11.12 -0.56 5.50
CA PHE A 30 12.29 -0.91 6.29
C PHE A 30 13.53 -1.09 5.42
N LEU A 31 13.39 -1.67 4.23
CA LEU A 31 14.49 -1.79 3.28
C LEU A 31 14.92 -0.43 2.73
N GLY A 32 13.97 0.48 2.49
CA GLY A 32 14.24 1.87 2.12
C GLY A 32 15.06 2.60 3.20
N LEU A 33 14.64 2.46 4.46
CA LEU A 33 15.33 3.04 5.61
C LEU A 33 16.73 2.42 5.81
N PHE A 34 16.83 1.10 5.69
CA PHE A 34 18.11 0.39 5.76
C PHE A 34 19.09 0.92 4.72
N MET A 35 18.66 1.06 3.46
CA MET A 35 19.50 1.61 2.38
C MET A 35 19.93 3.07 2.60
N ALA A 36 19.24 3.81 3.46
CA ALA A 36 19.60 5.19 3.74
C ALA A 36 20.73 5.32 4.78
N PHE A 37 20.79 4.40 5.75
CA PHE A 37 21.82 4.40 6.78
C PHE A 37 22.98 3.45 6.49
N MET A 38 22.74 2.43 5.65
CA MET A 38 23.71 1.38 5.32
C MET A 38 24.13 1.45 3.85
N LYS A 39 25.15 0.65 3.49
CA LYS A 39 25.66 0.60 2.12
C LYS A 39 24.59 0.07 1.16
N LYS A 40 24.18 0.94 0.24
CA LYS A 40 23.28 0.61 -0.87
C LYS A 40 23.95 -0.33 -1.87
N THR A 41 23.41 -1.52 -2.06
CA THR A 41 23.85 -2.48 -3.09
C THR A 41 22.83 -2.59 -4.23
N ALA A 42 23.28 -3.05 -5.40
CA ALA A 42 22.40 -3.26 -6.55
C ALA A 42 21.31 -4.29 -6.24
N GLU A 43 21.64 -5.36 -5.50
CA GLU A 43 20.70 -6.41 -5.12
C GLU A 43 19.60 -5.90 -4.19
N ILE A 44 19.94 -5.12 -3.17
CA ILE A 44 18.94 -4.54 -2.25
C ILE A 44 18.02 -3.57 -3.00
N LEU A 45 18.57 -2.78 -3.93
CA LEU A 45 17.78 -1.88 -4.75
C LEU A 45 16.81 -2.63 -5.68
N LYS A 46 17.21 -3.79 -6.22
CA LYS A 46 16.33 -4.66 -7.00
C LYS A 46 15.18 -5.18 -6.13
N VAL A 47 15.48 -5.69 -4.93
CA VAL A 47 14.45 -6.19 -4.00
C VAL A 47 13.47 -5.09 -3.61
N HIS A 48 13.95 -3.90 -3.23
CA HIS A 48 13.09 -2.75 -2.92
C HIS A 48 12.17 -2.38 -4.08
N ARG A 49 12.68 -2.42 -5.32
CA ARG A 49 11.87 -2.15 -6.50
C ARG A 49 10.83 -3.23 -6.78
N ILE A 50 11.20 -4.50 -6.60
CA ILE A 50 10.26 -5.64 -6.75
C ILE A 50 9.14 -5.53 -5.73
N LEU A 51 9.46 -5.27 -4.46
CA LEU A 51 8.46 -5.07 -3.41
C LEU A 51 7.50 -3.92 -3.75
N PHE A 52 8.03 -2.80 -4.27
CA PHE A 52 7.19 -1.69 -4.73
C PHE A 52 6.29 -2.07 -5.91
N TYR A 53 6.79 -2.81 -6.91
CA TYR A 53 5.96 -3.25 -8.03
C TYR A 53 4.90 -4.25 -7.62
N THR A 54 5.20 -5.17 -6.70
CA THR A 54 4.22 -6.10 -6.14
C THR A 54 3.15 -5.34 -5.35
N LEU A 55 3.54 -4.34 -4.56
CA LEU A 55 2.60 -3.45 -3.89
C LEU A 55 1.68 -2.74 -4.90
N ALA A 56 2.24 -2.12 -5.93
CA ALA A 56 1.45 -1.42 -6.95
C ALA A 56 0.49 -2.38 -7.66
N PHE A 57 0.94 -3.60 -7.95
CA PHE A 57 0.10 -4.67 -8.50
C PHE A 57 -1.07 -5.00 -7.57
N CYS A 58 -0.82 -5.18 -6.26
CA CYS A 58 -1.88 -5.43 -5.29
C CYS A 58 -2.92 -4.28 -5.26
N LEU A 59 -2.48 -3.03 -5.31
CA LEU A 59 -3.39 -1.87 -5.31
C LEU A 59 -4.22 -1.76 -6.60
N VAL A 60 -3.63 -2.07 -7.75
CA VAL A 60 -4.38 -2.11 -9.02
C VAL A 60 -5.44 -3.22 -8.97
N TYR A 61 -5.08 -4.42 -8.51
CA TYR A 61 -6.03 -5.52 -8.39
C TYR A 61 -7.10 -5.25 -7.33
N TYR A 62 -6.76 -4.58 -6.24
CA TYR A 62 -7.74 -4.08 -5.29
C TYR A 62 -8.78 -3.20 -5.99
N LEU A 63 -8.36 -2.19 -6.76
CA LEU A 63 -9.30 -1.32 -7.49
C LEU A 63 -10.16 -2.09 -8.49
N ILE A 64 -9.61 -3.08 -9.20
CA ILE A 64 -10.35 -3.92 -10.16
C ILE A 64 -11.41 -4.77 -9.44
N MET A 65 -11.01 -5.47 -8.39
CA MET A 65 -11.91 -6.34 -7.62
C MET A 65 -12.99 -5.52 -6.92
N ASN A 66 -12.60 -4.38 -6.38
CA ASN A 66 -13.52 -3.52 -5.65
C ASN A 66 -14.52 -2.84 -6.60
N GLN A 67 -14.09 -2.40 -7.79
CA GLN A 67 -15.00 -1.89 -8.83
C GLN A 67 -16.07 -2.90 -9.24
N THR A 68 -15.74 -4.19 -9.23
CA THR A 68 -16.65 -5.26 -9.68
C THR A 68 -17.62 -5.74 -8.61
N HIS A 69 -17.37 -5.49 -7.32
CA HIS A 69 -18.16 -6.03 -6.21
C HIS A 69 -18.78 -4.98 -5.29
N ASP A 70 -18.09 -3.86 -5.02
CA ASP A 70 -18.43 -2.91 -3.95
C ASP A 70 -18.37 -1.42 -4.38
N GLU A 71 -18.05 -1.15 -5.65
CA GLU A 71 -17.78 0.17 -6.27
C GLU A 71 -16.62 0.97 -5.62
N ASN A 72 -15.74 1.53 -6.46
CA ASN A 72 -14.67 2.40 -5.96
C ASN A 72 -15.22 3.79 -5.63
N GLY A 73 -14.96 4.24 -4.40
CA GLY A 73 -15.12 5.62 -4.01
C GLY A 73 -13.89 6.46 -4.40
N VAL A 74 -14.03 7.78 -4.25
CA VAL A 74 -12.96 8.74 -4.56
C VAL A 74 -11.72 8.50 -3.68
N LEU A 75 -11.94 8.15 -2.41
CA LEU A 75 -10.84 7.95 -1.46
C LEU A 75 -9.97 6.75 -1.81
N ASP A 76 -10.53 5.70 -2.42
CA ASP A 76 -9.74 4.53 -2.84
C ASP A 76 -8.74 4.91 -3.92
N TYR A 77 -9.20 5.66 -4.92
CA TYR A 77 -8.33 6.19 -5.96
C TYR A 77 -7.27 7.13 -5.39
N LEU A 78 -7.62 8.00 -4.43
CA LEU A 78 -6.66 8.91 -3.82
C LEU A 78 -5.59 8.17 -3.00
N VAL A 79 -5.96 7.17 -2.20
CA VAL A 79 -5.01 6.37 -1.43
C VAL A 79 -4.12 5.54 -2.36
N CYS A 80 -4.69 4.90 -3.39
CA CYS A 80 -3.89 4.17 -4.38
C CYS A 80 -2.94 5.10 -5.13
N LEU A 81 -3.41 6.27 -5.57
CA LEU A 81 -2.58 7.27 -6.25
C LEU A 81 -1.47 7.77 -5.33
N TYR A 82 -1.76 8.07 -4.07
CA TYR A 82 -0.77 8.47 -3.06
C TYR A 82 0.36 7.43 -2.97
N CYS A 83 0.00 6.17 -2.78
CA CYS A 83 0.96 5.07 -2.62
C CYS A 83 1.77 4.78 -3.90
N ILE A 84 1.14 4.86 -5.08
CA ILE A 84 1.79 4.50 -6.35
C ILE A 84 2.60 5.67 -6.93
N THR A 85 2.27 6.92 -6.60
CA THR A 85 2.90 8.09 -7.24
C THR A 85 3.66 8.96 -6.24
N LEU A 86 3.01 9.44 -5.18
CA LEU A 86 3.61 10.40 -4.26
C LEU A 86 4.75 9.77 -3.45
N VAL A 87 4.56 8.53 -2.98
CA VAL A 87 5.59 7.77 -2.24
C VAL A 87 6.87 7.56 -3.05
N PRO A 88 6.86 7.01 -4.28
CA PRO A 88 8.09 6.87 -5.06
C PRO A 88 8.62 8.21 -5.59
N PHE A 89 7.78 9.23 -5.75
CA PHE A 89 8.25 10.56 -6.12
C PHE A 89 9.04 11.22 -5.00
N SER A 90 8.61 11.04 -3.74
CA SER A 90 9.27 11.65 -2.58
C SER A 90 10.69 11.16 -2.32
N LYS A 91 11.11 10.03 -2.91
CA LYS A 91 12.52 9.58 -2.96
C LYS A 91 13.49 10.65 -3.50
N ARG A 92 13.00 11.58 -4.32
CA ARG A 92 13.82 12.66 -4.90
C ARG A 92 14.13 13.78 -3.90
N TRP A 93 13.46 13.78 -2.75
CA TRP A 93 13.62 14.77 -1.69
C TRP A 93 14.62 14.25 -0.64
N ASP A 94 14.44 14.65 0.61
CA ASP A 94 15.19 14.11 1.74
C ASP A 94 14.69 12.73 2.15
N VAL A 95 15.62 11.90 2.65
CA VAL A 95 15.34 10.53 3.11
C VAL A 95 14.29 10.49 4.22
N LEU A 96 14.38 11.39 5.21
CA LEU A 96 13.44 11.41 6.34
C LEU A 96 12.04 11.81 5.87
N ILE A 97 11.96 12.74 4.91
CA ILE A 97 10.69 13.12 4.30
C ILE A 97 10.09 11.93 3.52
N HIS A 98 10.90 11.21 2.74
CA HIS A 98 10.45 10.00 2.05
C HIS A 98 9.97 8.93 3.03
N ALA A 99 10.69 8.69 4.13
CA ALA A 99 10.29 7.74 5.15
C ALA A 99 8.96 8.15 5.82
N PHE A 100 8.80 9.43 6.14
CA PHE A 100 7.56 9.98 6.70
C PHE A 100 6.36 9.80 5.75
N ILE A 101 6.52 10.18 4.47
CA ILE A 101 5.49 10.00 3.43
C ILE A 101 5.17 8.52 3.23
N SER A 102 6.18 7.66 3.28
CA SER A 102 5.97 6.22 3.16
C SER A 102 5.18 5.67 4.35
N ALA A 103 5.48 6.10 5.57
CA ALA A 103 4.75 5.72 6.78
C ALA A 103 3.30 6.21 6.76
N MET A 104 3.05 7.42 6.28
CA MET A 104 1.69 7.93 6.05
C MET A 104 0.93 7.02 5.07
N GLY A 105 1.56 6.61 3.96
CA GLY A 105 0.95 5.66 3.02
C GLY A 105 0.56 4.33 3.68
N LEU A 106 1.40 3.80 4.58
CA LEU A 106 1.09 2.59 5.34
C LEU A 106 -0.12 2.78 6.26
N ILE A 107 -0.25 3.94 6.92
CA ILE A 107 -1.41 4.27 7.78
C ILE A 107 -2.69 4.42 6.95
N LEU A 108 -2.60 4.90 5.72
CA LEU A 108 -3.74 5.06 4.82
C LEU A 108 -4.26 3.72 4.28
N LEU A 109 -3.43 2.70 4.10
CA LEU A 109 -3.84 1.41 3.51
C LEU A 109 -4.99 0.72 4.27
N PRO A 110 -4.99 0.61 5.62
CA PRO A 110 -6.13 0.09 6.36
C PRO A 110 -7.45 0.86 6.16
N LEU A 111 -7.40 2.15 5.80
CA LEU A 111 -8.61 2.93 5.56
C LEU A 111 -9.41 2.42 4.36
N LEU A 112 -8.74 1.78 3.39
CA LEU A 112 -9.38 1.10 2.26
C LEU A 112 -10.34 -0.02 2.70
N ILE A 113 -10.14 -0.55 3.92
CA ILE A 113 -11.00 -1.57 4.53
C ILE A 113 -12.03 -0.91 5.45
N VAL A 114 -11.59 0.01 6.31
CA VAL A 114 -12.44 0.58 7.37
C VAL A 114 -13.56 1.47 6.82
N MET A 115 -13.30 2.26 5.77
CA MET A 115 -14.31 3.16 5.18
C MET A 115 -15.43 2.42 4.43
N ARG A 116 -15.38 1.08 4.40
CA ARG A 116 -16.34 0.22 3.70
C ARG A 116 -17.34 -0.46 4.63
N ILE A 117 -17.32 -0.11 5.91
CA ILE A 117 -18.21 -0.64 6.96
C ILE A 117 -19.55 0.11 6.95
#